data_AF-A0A3M0YRS1-F1
#
_entry.id   AF-A0A3M0YRS1-F1
#
_cell.length_a   1.000
_cell.length_b   1.000
_cell.length_c   1.000
_cell.angle_alpha   90.00
_cell.angle_beta   90.00
_cell.angle_gamma   90.00
#
_symmetry.space_group_name_H-M   'P 1'
#
loop_
_entity.id
_entity.type
_entity.pdbx_description
1 polymer ?
#
loop_
_entity_poly.entity_id
_entity_poly.type
_entity_poly.pdbx_seq_one_letter_code
_entity_poly.pdbx_strand_id
1 'polypeptide(L)' 'AETDPEAIKANLIAQLTGAVRWTQTVKQMLADGVTEFVEVGGTGKVLRGLIMRVDRRVPTSAL' A
#
# COMPACT_ATOMS: atom_id res chain seq x y z
N ALA A 1 4.81 -6.43 -15.51
CA ALA A 1 5.69 -5.70 -14.59
C ALA A 1 6.71 -4.94 -15.41
N GLU A 2 7.13 -3.76 -14.98
CA GLU A 2 8.21 -3.00 -15.62
C GLU A 2 9.57 -3.63 -15.29
N THR A 3 10.47 -3.73 -16.28
CA THR A 3 11.79 -4.37 -16.15
C THR A 3 12.93 -3.49 -16.67
N ASP A 4 12.65 -2.39 -17.35
CA ASP A 4 13.68 -1.45 -17.80
C ASP A 4 14.23 -0.62 -16.61
N PRO A 5 15.53 -0.70 -16.30
CA PRO A 5 16.14 0.07 -15.21
C PRO A 5 15.95 1.58 -15.33
N GLU A 6 16.00 2.15 -16.55
CA GLU A 6 15.86 3.60 -16.72
C GLU A 6 14.42 4.06 -16.47
N ALA A 7 13.43 3.30 -16.95
CA ALA A 7 12.03 3.54 -16.64
C ALA A 7 11.73 3.42 -15.14
N ILE A 8 12.29 2.40 -14.46
CA ILE A 8 12.15 2.23 -13.00
C ILE A 8 12.73 3.44 -12.26
N LYS A 9 13.94 3.89 -12.63
CA LYS A 9 14.59 5.06 -12.02
C LYS A 9 13.76 6.33 -12.19
N ALA A 10 13.24 6.58 -13.40
CA ALA A 10 12.39 7.73 -13.65
C ALA A 10 11.10 7.69 -12.81
N ASN A 11 10.45 6.53 -12.70
CA ASN A 11 9.26 6.34 -11.89
C ASN A 11 9.53 6.58 -10.39
N LEU A 12 10.64 6.07 -9.86
CA LEU A 12 11.03 6.28 -8.46
C LEU A 12 11.25 7.76 -8.16
N ILE A 13 11.92 8.51 -9.05
CA ILE A 13 12.12 9.96 -8.89
C ILE A 13 10.77 10.68 -8.86
N ALA A 14 9.86 10.35 -9.77
CA ALA A 14 8.52 10.96 -9.81
C ALA A 14 7.70 10.66 -8.55
N GLN A 15 7.88 9.48 -7.94
CA GLN A 15 7.18 9.10 -6.70
C GLN A 15 7.63 9.91 -5.47
N LEU A 16 8.85 10.43 -5.44
CA LEU A 16 9.37 11.17 -4.29
C LEU A 16 8.55 12.42 -3.95
N THR A 17 8.01 13.10 -4.98
CA THR A 17 7.20 14.31 -4.83
C THR A 17 5.72 14.08 -5.15
N GLY A 18 5.38 12.91 -5.67
CA GLY A 18 4.02 12.52 -6.00
C GLY A 18 3.17 12.25 -4.75
N ALA A 19 1.89 12.57 -4.83
CA ALA A 19 0.94 12.21 -3.77
C ALA A 19 0.76 10.68 -3.70
N VAL A 20 0.85 10.14 -2.49
CA VAL A 20 0.57 8.71 -2.25
C VAL A 20 -0.94 8.47 -2.32
N ARG A 21 -1.39 7.69 -3.31
CA ARG A 21 -2.82 7.39 -3.55
C ARG A 21 -3.36 6.28 -2.63
N TRP A 22 -3.09 6.38 -1.34
CA TRP A 22 -3.31 5.30 -0.36
C TRP A 22 -4.72 4.70 -0.38
N THR A 23 -5.75 5.54 -0.21
CA THR A 23 -7.15 5.07 -0.15
C THR A 23 -7.56 4.35 -1.43
N GLN A 24 -7.09 4.81 -2.59
CA GLN A 24 -7.41 4.18 -3.85
C GLN A 24 -6.71 2.83 -4.00
N THR A 25 -5.42 2.76 -3.64
CA THR A 25 -4.66 1.50 -3.69
C THR A 25 -5.32 0.43 -2.81
N VAL A 26 -5.72 0.78 -1.58
CA VAL A 26 -6.40 -0.18 -0.68
C VAL A 26 -7.76 -0.61 -1.24
N LYS A 27 -8.57 0.32 -1.75
CA LYS A 27 -9.86 -0.03 -2.38
C LYS A 27 -9.69 -0.95 -3.58
N GLN A 28 -8.65 -0.73 -4.40
CA GLN A 28 -8.37 -1.60 -5.53
C GLN A 28 -7.97 -3.00 -5.08
N MET A 29 -7.07 -3.13 -4.09
CA MET A 29 -6.68 -4.44 -3.54
C MET A 29 -7.89 -5.23 -3.01
N LEU A 30 -8.82 -4.56 -2.33
CA LEU A 30 -10.06 -5.18 -1.87
C LEU A 30 -10.95 -5.64 -3.04
N ALA A 31 -11.06 -4.83 -4.09
CA ALA A 31 -11.80 -5.18 -5.30
C ALA A 31 -11.17 -6.37 -6.05
N ASP A 32 -9.84 -6.49 -5.99
CA ASP A 32 -9.07 -7.60 -6.54
C ASP A 32 -9.16 -8.88 -5.67
N GLY A 33 -9.90 -8.84 -4.55
CA GLY A 33 -10.19 -10.00 -3.71
C GLY A 33 -9.25 -10.21 -2.52
N VAL A 34 -8.39 -9.22 -2.18
CA VAL A 34 -7.56 -9.30 -0.97
C VAL A 34 -8.45 -9.29 0.28
N THR A 35 -8.27 -10.27 1.16
CA THR A 35 -9.10 -10.45 2.35
C THR A 35 -8.37 -10.15 3.66
N GLU A 36 -7.05 -10.07 3.66
CA GLU A 36 -6.24 -9.75 4.85
C GLU A 36 -5.02 -8.92 4.48
N PHE A 37 -4.54 -8.13 5.43
CA PHE A 37 -3.31 -7.35 5.28
C PHE A 37 -2.34 -7.62 6.43
N VAL A 38 -1.06 -7.78 6.10
CA VAL A 38 0.03 -7.98 7.06
C VAL A 38 1.03 -6.82 6.91
N GLU A 39 1.16 -5.98 7.95
CA GLU A 39 2.17 -4.91 7.99
C GLU A 39 3.52 -5.48 8.43
N VAL A 40 4.57 -5.29 7.62
CA VAL A 40 5.91 -5.79 7.93
C VAL A 40 6.81 -4.66 8.40
N GLY A 41 7.40 -4.81 9.58
CA GLY A 41 8.41 -3.89 10.11
C GLY A 41 7.87 -2.67 10.85
N GLY A 42 8.78 -1.88 11.41
CA GLY A 42 8.44 -0.72 12.24
C GLY A 42 7.76 -1.13 13.55
N THR A 43 6.72 -0.38 13.95
CA THR A 43 5.94 -0.67 15.18
C THR A 43 4.65 -1.43 14.90
N GLY A 44 4.35 -1.77 13.64
CA GLY A 44 3.15 -2.51 13.24
C GLY A 44 1.83 -1.80 13.52
N LYS A 45 1.81 -0.46 13.46
CA LYS A 45 0.66 0.37 13.85
C LYS A 45 0.21 1.35 12.77
N VAL A 46 1.10 1.74 11.85
CA VAL A 46 0.84 2.86 10.95
C VAL A 46 0.00 2.39 9.77
N LEU A 47 0.50 1.44 9.00
CA LEU A 47 -0.18 0.99 7.78
C LEU A 47 -1.51 0.31 8.12
N ARG A 48 -1.54 -0.54 9.16
CA ARG A 48 -2.81 -1.12 9.64
C ARG A 48 -3.81 -0.04 10.05
N GLY A 49 -3.33 1.03 10.69
CA GLY A 49 -4.16 2.16 11.08
C GLY A 49 -4.77 2.86 9.87
N LEU A 50 -3.97 3.05 8.82
CA LEU A 50 -4.44 3.63 7.57
C LEU A 50 -5.40 2.71 6.81
N ILE A 51 -5.22 1.38 6.85
CA ILE A 51 -6.14 0.40 6.25
C ILE A 51 -7.49 0.42 6.96
N MET A 52 -7.49 0.39 8.30
CA MET A 52 -8.73 0.45 9.09
C MET A 52 -9.51 1.76 8.88
N ARG A 53 -8.86 2.86 8.47
CA ARG A 53 -9.55 4.10 8.06
C ARG A 53 -10.28 3.96 6.72
N VAL A 54 -9.85 3.02 5.86
CA VAL A 54 -10.50 2.73 4.57
C VAL A 54 -11.64 1.72 4.76
N ASP A 55 -11.39 0.60 5.42
CA ASP A 55 -12.43 -0.35 5.86
C ASP A 55 -12.01 -1.04 7.17
N ARG A 56 -12.81 -0.86 8.22
CA ARG A 56 -12.55 -1.38 9.57
C ARG A 56 -12.79 -2.88 9.71
N ARG A 57 -13.47 -3.51 8.75
CA ARG A 57 -13.87 -4.93 8.81
C ARG A 57 -12.78 -5.85 8.27
N VAL A 58 -11.77 -5.30 7.60
CA VAL A 58 -10.71 -6.09 7.00
C VAL A 58 -9.71 -6.51 8.08
N PRO A 59 -9.43 -7.82 8.24
CA PRO A 59 -8.39 -8.31 9.12
C PRO A 59 -7.04 -7.68 8.81
N THR A 60 -6.35 -7.21 9.86
CA THR A 60 -4.98 -6.70 9.77
C THR A 60 -4.12 -7.27 10.88
N SER A 61 -2.90 -7.68 10.56
CA SER A 61 -1.86 -8.11 11.52
C SER A 61 -0.54 -7.40 11.24
N ALA A 62 0.45 -7.58 12.12
CA ALA A 62 1.79 -7.04 11.92
C ALA A 62 2.86 -8.07 12.29
N LEU A 63 3.99 -8.04 11.55
CA LEU A 63 5.20 -8.82 11.76
C LEU A 63 6.34 -7.95 12.26
#